data_AF-A0A8J6DW36-F1
#
_entry.id   AF-A0A8J6DW36-F1
#
_cell.length_a   1.000
_cell.length_b   1.000
_cell.length_c   1.000
_cell.angle_alpha   90.00
_cell.angle_beta   90.00
_cell.angle_gamma   90.00
#
_symmetry.space_group_name_H-M   'P 1'
#
loop_
_entity.id
_entity.type
_entity.pdbx_description
1 polymer ?
#
loop_
_entity_poly.entity_id
_entity_poly.type
_entity_poly.pdbx_seq_one_letter_code
_entity_poly.pdbx_strand_id
1 'polypeptide(L)'
;ALFQCDHVQYTLVPVSGWQELETAFLEHKEQFHYFILLNCGANIDLLDILQPDEDATFFVCDTHRPVNVVNVYNDTQIKLLIKQDDDLEVPAYDDIFRDEEDDEDHLGDESEDGSEPSEKRTRLEE
;
A
#
# COMPACT_ATOMS: atom_id res chain seq x y z
N ALA A 1 18.61 0.46 26.81
CA ALA A 1 18.38 0.81 28.23
C ALA A 1 16.91 0.67 28.61
N LEU A 2 15.97 1.32 27.90
CA LEU A 2 14.53 1.28 28.24
C LEU A 2 13.97 -0.14 28.42
N PHE A 3 14.05 -1.00 27.39
CA PHE A 3 13.55 -2.38 27.48
C PHE A 3 14.18 -3.20 28.60
N GLN A 4 15.44 -2.92 28.92
CA GLN A 4 16.12 -3.59 30.03
C GLN A 4 15.57 -3.13 31.39
N CYS A 5 15.29 -1.83 31.55
CA CYS A 5 14.73 -1.27 32.77
C CYS A 5 13.34 -1.82 33.07
N ASP A 6 12.53 -2.03 32.02
CA ASP A 6 11.16 -2.53 32.14
C ASP A 6 11.05 -4.06 31.96
N HIS A 7 12.19 -4.76 31.92
CA HIS A 7 12.25 -6.22 31.72
C HIS A 7 11.46 -6.72 30.50
N VAL A 8 11.42 -5.92 29.44
CA VAL A 8 10.78 -6.28 28.18
C VAL A 8 11.62 -7.36 27.49
N GLN A 9 10.98 -8.48 27.15
CA GLN A 9 11.60 -9.53 26.34
C GLN A 9 11.58 -9.10 24.87
N TYR A 10 12.75 -9.06 24.24
CA TYR A 10 12.89 -8.68 22.83
C TYR A 10 13.99 -9.47 22.15
N THR A 11 13.91 -9.55 20.82
CA THR A 11 14.97 -10.06 19.96
C THR A 11 15.48 -8.91 19.09
N LEU A 12 16.80 -8.72 19.05
CA LEU A 12 17.43 -7.73 18.18
C LEU A 12 17.91 -8.41 16.91
N VAL A 13 17.35 -8.01 15.76
CA VAL A 13 17.74 -8.52 14.45
C VAL A 13 18.33 -7.37 13.62
N PRO A 14 19.65 -7.32 13.41
CA PRO A 14 20.25 -6.35 12.50
C PRO A 14 19.93 -6.73 11.05
N VAL A 15 19.58 -5.73 10.24
CA VAL A 15 19.30 -5.88 8.82
C VAL A 15 20.07 -4.81 8.04
N SER A 16 20.68 -5.20 6.93
CA SER A 16 21.44 -4.32 6.03
C SER A 16 20.64 -3.82 4.83
N GLY A 17 19.48 -4.44 4.57
CA GLY A 17 18.59 -4.07 3.48
C GLY A 17 17.29 -4.86 3.48
N TRP A 18 16.46 -4.64 2.47
CA TRP A 18 15.09 -5.18 2.37
C TRP A 18 15.04 -6.70 2.34
N GLN A 19 15.92 -7.33 1.56
CA GLN A 19 15.93 -8.79 1.45
C GLN A 19 16.23 -9.48 2.80
N GLU A 20 17.10 -8.90 3.62
CA GLU A 20 17.35 -9.40 4.98
C GLU A 20 16.18 -9.13 5.91
N LEU A 21 15.48 -8.01 5.76
CA LEU A 21 14.29 -7.68 6.54
C LEU A 21 13.14 -8.64 6.23
N GLU A 22 12.85 -8.91 4.96
CA GLU A 22 11.83 -9.88 4.54
C GLU A 22 12.16 -11.30 5.07
N THR A 23 13.41 -11.73 4.90
CA THR A 23 13.86 -13.04 5.41
C THR A 23 13.70 -13.12 6.92
N ALA A 24 14.17 -12.10 7.64
CA ALA A 24 14.05 -12.05 9.09
C ALA A 24 12.58 -12.03 9.54
N PHE A 25 11.71 -11.30 8.85
CA PHE A 25 10.30 -11.27 9.17
C PHE A 25 9.67 -12.65 9.02
N LEU A 26 9.90 -13.34 7.89
CA LEU A 26 9.37 -14.69 7.65
C LEU A 26 9.82 -15.72 8.71
N GLU A 27 11.04 -15.58 9.22
CA GLU A 27 11.56 -16.47 10.28
C GLU A 27 10.91 -16.24 11.66
N HIS A 28 10.35 -15.06 11.89
CA HIS A 28 9.89 -14.60 13.20
C HIS A 28 8.38 -14.31 13.28
N LYS A 29 7.68 -14.22 12.15
CA LYS A 29 6.27 -13.76 12.10
C LYS A 29 5.29 -14.63 12.90
N GLU A 30 5.58 -15.93 13.05
CA GLU A 30 4.73 -16.86 13.79
C GLU A 30 4.94 -16.76 15.32
N GLN A 31 6.05 -16.17 15.76
CA GLN A 31 6.43 -16.07 17.18
C GLN A 31 6.22 -14.68 17.77
N PHE A 32 6.08 -13.66 16.92
CA PHE A 32 6.02 -12.26 17.32
C PHE A 32 4.86 -11.55 16.62
N HIS A 33 4.07 -10.81 17.38
CA HIS A 33 3.02 -9.92 16.85
C HIS A 33 3.41 -8.44 16.91
N TYR A 34 4.51 -8.09 17.59
CA TYR A 34 4.95 -6.70 17.74
C TYR A 34 6.35 -6.53 17.15
N PHE A 35 6.43 -5.69 16.12
CA PHE A 35 7.66 -5.39 15.40
C PHE A 35 8.03 -3.93 15.58
N ILE A 36 9.32 -3.67 15.82
CA ILE A 36 9.86 -2.31 15.91
C ILE A 36 10.92 -2.17 14.84
N LEU A 37 10.64 -1.34 13.84
CA LEU A 37 11.56 -1.04 12.75
C LEU A 37 12.27 0.27 13.06
N LEU A 38 13.60 0.23 13.01
CA LEU A 38 14.47 1.38 13.29
C LEU A 38 15.20 1.78 12.02
N ASN A 39 14.99 3.01 11.57
CA ASN A 39 15.57 3.58 10.35
C ASN A 39 15.31 2.74 9.08
N CYS A 40 14.19 2.03 9.03
CA CYS A 40 13.70 1.33 7.84
C CYS A 40 12.17 1.20 7.87
N GLY A 41 11.58 0.95 6.70
CA GLY A 41 10.17 0.61 6.53
C GLY A 41 9.23 1.78 6.22
N ALA A 42 9.61 3.04 6.48
CA ALA A 42 8.65 4.15 6.33
C ALA A 42 8.34 4.51 4.87
N ASN A 43 9.32 4.38 3.97
CA ASN A 43 9.24 4.85 2.58
C ASN A 43 8.76 3.78 1.57
N ILE A 44 8.29 2.64 2.06
CA ILE A 44 7.77 1.53 1.26
C ILE A 44 6.37 1.16 1.74
N ASP A 45 5.59 0.44 0.94
CA ASP A 45 4.34 -0.16 1.42
C ASP A 45 4.70 -1.40 2.25
N LEU A 46 4.65 -1.26 3.58
CA LEU A 46 5.14 -2.30 4.48
C LEU A 46 4.22 -3.52 4.50
N LEU A 47 2.91 -3.30 4.35
CA LEU A 47 1.91 -4.37 4.38
C LEU A 47 1.95 -5.17 3.08
N ASP A 48 2.10 -4.49 1.93
CA ASP A 48 2.25 -5.16 0.64
C ASP A 48 3.51 -6.03 0.59
N ILE A 49 4.64 -5.53 1.10
CA ILE A 49 5.92 -6.25 1.03
C ILE A 49 5.98 -7.41 2.02
N LEU A 50 5.55 -7.22 3.27
CA LEU A 50 5.71 -8.24 4.31
C LEU A 50 4.55 -9.23 4.38
N GLN A 51 3.37 -8.87 3.84
CA GLN A 51 2.14 -9.68 3.91
C GLN A 51 1.92 -10.27 5.32
N PRO A 52 1.86 -9.42 6.37
CA PRO A 52 1.72 -9.87 7.74
C PRO A 52 0.30 -10.35 8.04
N ASP A 53 0.14 -11.12 9.12
CA ASP A 53 -1.19 -11.42 9.67
C ASP A 53 -1.85 -10.16 10.25
N GLU A 54 -3.20 -10.13 10.27
CA GLU A 54 -3.97 -8.94 10.69
C GLU A 54 -3.69 -8.49 12.14
N ASP A 55 -3.19 -9.39 13.00
CA ASP A 55 -2.87 -9.11 14.40
C ASP A 55 -1.44 -8.57 14.60
N ALA A 56 -0.61 -8.55 13.55
CA ALA A 56 0.72 -7.99 13.61
C ALA A 56 0.69 -6.46 13.65
N THR A 57 1.43 -5.88 14.59
CA THR A 57 1.59 -4.43 14.77
C THR A 57 3.03 -4.01 14.52
N PHE A 58 3.23 -3.00 13.67
CA PHE A 58 4.51 -2.44 13.31
C PHE A 58 4.68 -1.03 13.88
N PHE A 59 5.66 -0.85 14.74
CA PHE A 59 6.12 0.46 15.18
C PHE A 59 7.30 0.90 14.32
N VAL A 60 7.12 1.93 13.49
CA VAL A 60 8.12 2.37 12.53
C VAL A 60 8.74 3.68 13.02
N CYS A 61 10.00 3.63 13.45
CA CYS A 61 10.80 4.78 13.83
C CYS A 61 11.86 5.02 12.76
N ASP A 62 11.50 5.76 11.71
CA ASP A 62 12.36 5.93 10.53
C ASP A 62 12.37 7.39 10.03
N THR A 63 13.56 7.84 9.65
CA THR A 63 13.85 9.19 9.14
C THR A 63 13.76 9.30 7.62
N HIS A 64 13.60 8.19 6.88
CA HIS A 64 13.46 8.25 5.43
C HIS A 64 12.18 9.01 5.01
N ARG A 65 12.30 9.85 3.98
CA ARG A 65 11.21 10.63 3.40
C ARG A 65 11.26 10.52 1.86
N PRO A 66 10.11 10.59 1.16
CA PRO A 66 8.75 10.69 1.71
C PRO A 66 8.31 9.39 2.41
N VAL A 67 7.36 9.51 3.34
CA VAL A 67 6.71 8.34 3.96
C VAL A 67 5.68 7.79 2.97
N ASN A 68 5.58 6.47 2.86
CA ASN A 68 4.57 5.85 2.03
C ASN A 68 3.16 6.18 2.56
N VAL A 69 2.26 6.61 1.67
CA VAL A 69 0.91 7.05 2.03
C VAL A 69 0.07 5.94 2.69
N VAL A 70 0.26 4.68 2.30
CA VAL A 70 -0.43 3.53 2.91
C VAL A 70 -0.02 3.39 4.37
N ASN A 71 1.28 3.57 4.68
CA ASN A 71 1.75 3.56 6.06
C ASN A 71 1.22 4.73 6.90
N VAL A 72 0.93 5.88 6.27
CA VAL A 72 0.37 7.05 6.97
C VAL A 72 -1.11 6.84 7.30
N TYR A 73 -1.86 6.35 6.32
CA TYR A 73 -3.32 6.19 6.44
C TYR A 73 -3.74 4.87 7.08
N ASN A 74 -2.85 3.88 7.18
CA ASN A 74 -3.11 2.66 7.93
C ASN A 74 -3.04 2.94 9.44
N ASP A 75 -4.20 2.97 10.09
CA ASP A 75 -4.35 3.17 11.52
C ASP A 75 -4.50 1.87 12.32
N THR A 76 -4.53 0.72 11.65
CA THR A 76 -4.70 -0.60 12.27
C THR A 76 -3.36 -1.18 12.71
N GLN A 77 -2.52 -1.57 11.77
CA GLN A 77 -1.29 -2.33 11.97
C GLN A 77 -0.04 -1.45 12.04
N ILE A 78 -0.02 -0.33 11.31
CA ILE A 78 1.15 0.55 11.24
C ILE A 78 1.05 1.69 12.28
N LYS A 79 2.11 1.87 13.06
CA LYS A 79 2.26 2.93 14.07
C LYS A 79 3.54 3.71 13.80
N LEU A 80 3.41 4.84 13.11
CA LEU A 80 4.53 5.73 12.82
C LEU A 80 5.00 6.46 14.09
N LEU A 81 6.24 6.21 14.52
CA LEU A 81 6.89 6.90 15.64
C LEU A 81 7.66 8.13 15.15
N ILE A 82 6.96 9.04 14.49
CA ILE A 82 7.49 10.28 13.93
C ILE A 82 7.02 11.45 14.81
N LYS A 83 7.80 12.54 14.83
CA LYS A 83 7.38 13.73 15.57
C LYS A 83 6.22 14.43 14.86
N GLN A 84 5.30 15.01 15.64
CA GLN A 84 4.09 15.67 15.12
C GLN A 84 4.38 16.97 14.37
N ASP A 85 5.53 17.58 14.59
CA ASP A 85 5.99 18.80 13.93
C ASP A 85 6.74 18.53 12.62
N ASP A 86 6.94 17.27 12.27
CA ASP A 86 7.57 16.88 11.01
C ASP A 86 6.53 17.02 9.88
N ASP A 87 6.79 17.94 8.94
CA ASP A 87 5.92 18.13 7.78
C ASP A 87 6.13 16.95 6.82
N LEU A 88 5.14 16.06 6.77
CA LEU A 88 5.19 14.85 5.95
C LEU A 88 4.75 15.12 4.50
N GLU A 89 4.24 16.32 4.19
CA GLU A 89 3.72 16.69 2.86
C GLU A 89 2.76 15.62 2.27
N VAL A 90 1.91 15.04 3.12
CA VAL A 90 1.04 13.91 2.74
C VAL A 90 -0.18 14.44 1.96
N PRO A 91 -0.44 13.94 0.74
CA PRO A 91 -1.66 14.27 -0.02
C PRO A 91 -2.93 13.92 0.75
N ALA A 92 -4.05 14.61 0.48
CA ALA A 92 -5.33 14.24 1.09
C ALA A 92 -5.76 12.83 0.65
N TYR A 93 -6.44 12.10 1.53
CA TYR A 93 -6.87 10.72 1.29
C TYR A 93 -7.68 10.59 -0.02
N ASP A 94 -8.66 11.47 -0.21
CA ASP A 94 -9.57 11.46 -1.37
C ASP A 94 -8.87 11.75 -2.70
N ASP A 95 -7.67 12.35 -2.68
CA ASP A 95 -6.90 12.63 -3.90
C ASP A 95 -6.16 11.39 -4.42
N ILE A 96 -5.93 10.39 -3.56
CA ILE A 96 -5.09 9.22 -3.85
C ILE A 96 -5.85 7.88 -3.76
N PHE A 97 -6.91 7.80 -2.96
CA PHE A 97 -7.78 6.63 -2.85
C PHE A 97 -9.14 7.00 -3.44
N ARG A 98 -9.57 6.24 -4.45
CA ARG A 98 -10.91 6.35 -5.01
C ARG A 98 -11.75 5.22 -4.42
N ASP A 99 -12.95 5.57 -3.96
CA ASP A 99 -13.95 4.56 -3.63
C ASP A 99 -14.37 3.87 -4.94
N GLU A 100 -14.36 2.54 -4.96
CA GLU A 100 -14.68 1.71 -6.14
C GLU A 100 -16.12 1.91 -6.67
N GLU A 101 -16.93 2.77 -6.04
CA GLU A 101 -18.30 3.08 -6.43
C GLU A 101 -18.43 4.14 -7.55
N ASP A 102 -17.36 4.83 -7.93
CA ASP A 102 -17.39 5.93 -8.93
C ASP A 102 -17.03 5.52 -10.38
N ASP A 103 -16.87 4.22 -10.66
CA ASP A 103 -16.52 3.70 -12.00
C ASP A 103 -17.75 3.21 -12.82
N GLU A 104 -18.92 3.85 -12.69
CA GLU A 104 -20.14 3.45 -13.44
C GLU A 104 -20.52 4.31 -14.66
N ASP A 105 -19.73 5.30 -15.09
CA ASP A 105 -20.27 6.32 -16.02
C ASP A 105 -19.42 6.76 -17.23
N HIS A 106 -18.62 5.88 -17.89
CA HIS A 106 -18.05 6.23 -19.21
C HIS A 106 -17.95 5.07 -20.24
N LEU A 107 -19.07 4.41 -20.52
CA LEU A 107 -19.29 3.73 -21.82
C LEU A 107 -20.19 4.61 -22.70
N GLY A 108 -19.61 5.69 -23.23
CA GLY A 108 -20.23 6.55 -24.25
C GLY A 108 -20.30 5.82 -25.58
N ASP A 109 -21.48 5.26 -25.86
CA ASP A 109 -21.97 4.74 -27.13
C ASP A 109 -21.87 5.81 -28.26
N GLU A 110 -20.87 5.69 -29.14
CA GLU A 110 -20.89 6.38 -30.44
C GLU A 110 -21.49 5.45 -31.50
N SER A 111 -22.82 5.35 -31.48
CA SER A 111 -23.61 4.78 -32.57
C SER A 111 -23.56 5.69 -33.81
N GLU A 112 -22.87 5.24 -34.86
CA GLU A 112 -22.95 5.79 -36.22
C GLU A 112 -24.38 5.61 -36.79
N ASP A 113 -25.13 6.70 -36.95
CA ASP A 113 -26.32 6.72 -37.81
C ASP A 113 -26.24 7.88 -38.82
N GLY A 114 -26.16 7.49 -40.09
CA GLY A 114 -25.97 8.37 -41.24
C GLY A 114 -26.70 7.84 -42.48
N SER A 115 -28.00 7.54 -42.36
CA SER A 115 -29.07 7.76 -43.37
C SER A 115 -28.85 7.34 -44.86
N GLU A 116 -29.65 6.35 -45.29
CA GLU A 116 -29.95 5.78 -46.64
C GLU A 116 -30.42 6.80 -47.76
N PRO A 117 -30.81 6.46 -49.04
CA PRO A 117 -31.24 5.16 -49.65
C PRO A 117 -30.99 4.87 -51.18
N SER A 118 -31.48 3.68 -51.59
CA SER A 118 -32.12 3.31 -52.89
C SER A 118 -31.34 2.61 -54.05
N GLU A 119 -31.62 1.30 -54.17
CA GLU A 119 -32.06 0.51 -55.36
C GLU A 119 -31.31 0.58 -56.72
N LYS A 120 -30.76 -0.57 -57.18
CA LYS A 120 -31.21 -1.36 -58.38
C LYS A 120 -30.21 -2.46 -58.84
N ARG A 121 -30.71 -3.72 -58.86
CA ARG A 121 -30.55 -4.84 -59.86
C ARG A 121 -29.10 -5.24 -60.28
N THR A 122 -28.67 -6.50 -60.37
CA THR A 122 -29.24 -7.65 -61.11
C THR A 122 -28.43 -8.92 -60.81
N ARG A 123 -29.11 -10.08 -60.86
CA ARG A 123 -28.69 -11.49 -60.73
C ARG A 123 -27.77 -11.99 -61.87
N LEU A 124 -26.81 -12.90 -61.59
CA LEU A 124 -26.66 -14.22 -62.24
C LEU A 124 -25.46 -15.04 -61.71
N GLU A 125 -25.73 -16.34 -61.55
CA GLU A 125 -24.83 -17.46 -61.29
C GLU A 125 -23.85 -17.70 -62.45
N GLU A 126 -22.61 -18.09 -62.14
CA GLU A 126 -21.94 -19.28 -62.72
C GLU A 126 -20.84 -19.77 -61.77
#